data_AF-A0A3A0DXF8-F1
#
_entry.id   AF-A0A3A0DXF8-F1
#
_cell.length_a   1.000
_cell.length_b   1.000
_cell.length_c   1.000
_cell.angle_alpha   90.00
_cell.angle_beta   90.00
_cell.angle_gamma   90.00
#
_symmetry.space_group_name_H-M   'P 1'
#
loop_
_entity.id
_entity.type
_entity.pdbx_description
1 polymer ?
#
loop_
_entity_poly.entity_id
_entity_poly.type
_entity_poly.pdbx_seq_one_letter_code
_entity_poly.pdbx_strand_id
1 'polypeptide(L)'
;MAPGAKKIGIWGFFGYGNLGDAAIQESIIQAIKKRLPQATIYGFSLNPIDTRQRHHIDAFPIYRKHIRSVSSAKQTKSWLEKEKAPSLYRRMRNWLKTINLVYPLLKGLRKILLGLMSIWEEIRFLVNSFWILRDLNVLVISGGGALDEYWGGPWRHPFALFKWAALAKIARVKLYVLSVGASSLKSPVTQFFVKCVLALADFRSFRDENSKRLVENIGFTGESHVFPDLAYNLEIDKSHRPFIKSNESRIVGINPIAYFDPRSWPEKDDIVYRNYVSKMSSFIYWLVQEQYRTLFFATDIFMDRLVVTDIKECLENMAATKLNGQIIDPSILTVSDLLVQISSTDLIVASRLHAILLSHVMHKPVLAISYDKKVKTLMENMGQLEYCQDIKRFEVDSLIDVFKSLESNKKILERQIVQRMVSYRDALQDQFDRTFFKA
;
A
#
# COMPACT_ATOMS: atom_id res chain seq x y z
N MET A 1 -36.83 -18.75 7.69
CA MET A 1 -36.51 -17.36 7.28
C MET A 1 -35.31 -17.45 6.36
N ALA A 2 -35.36 -16.87 5.16
CA ALA A 2 -34.18 -16.79 4.30
C ALA A 2 -33.07 -16.07 5.10
N PRO A 3 -31.86 -16.65 5.22
CA PRO A 3 -30.79 -16.00 5.97
C PRO A 3 -30.55 -14.62 5.34
N GLY A 4 -30.65 -13.57 6.17
CA GLY A 4 -30.47 -12.20 5.71
C GLY A 4 -29.11 -12.03 5.01
N ALA A 5 -29.07 -11.16 4.01
CA ALA A 5 -27.84 -10.78 3.30
C ALA A 5 -26.71 -10.46 4.30
N LYS A 6 -25.58 -11.19 4.21
CA LYS A 6 -24.44 -10.97 5.11
C LYS A 6 -23.85 -9.58 4.88
N LYS A 7 -23.52 -8.89 5.97
CA LYS A 7 -22.82 -7.60 5.97
C LYS A 7 -21.37 -7.81 6.35
N ILE A 8 -20.46 -7.48 5.43
CA ILE A 8 -19.02 -7.74 5.58
C ILE A 8 -18.26 -6.42 5.51
N GLY A 9 -17.51 -6.11 6.56
CA GLY A 9 -16.56 -5.01 6.57
C GLY A 9 -15.19 -5.44 6.07
N ILE A 10 -14.57 -4.64 5.21
CA ILE A 10 -13.17 -4.80 4.79
C ILE A 10 -12.39 -3.62 5.33
N TRP A 11 -11.38 -3.89 6.13
CA TRP A 11 -10.59 -2.91 6.86
C TRP A 11 -9.14 -2.95 6.42
N GLY A 12 -8.54 -1.78 6.21
CA GLY A 12 -7.12 -1.67 5.90
C GLY A 12 -6.65 -0.24 5.66
N PHE A 13 -5.34 -0.09 5.44
CA PHE A 13 -4.68 1.19 5.27
C PHE A 13 -4.66 1.68 3.82
N PHE A 14 -5.83 1.68 3.16
CA PHE A 14 -5.99 2.06 1.76
C PHE A 14 -6.77 3.38 1.59
N GLY A 15 -6.85 3.86 0.35
CA GLY A 15 -7.61 5.05 -0.05
C GLY A 15 -6.77 6.28 -0.46
N TYR A 16 -5.43 6.18 -0.52
CA TYR A 16 -4.55 7.29 -0.92
C TYR A 16 -3.78 7.02 -2.22
N GLY A 17 -4.37 6.28 -3.15
CA GLY A 17 -3.78 6.09 -4.48
C GLY A 17 -2.66 5.04 -4.56
N ASN A 18 -2.49 4.21 -3.53
CA ASN A 18 -1.72 2.97 -3.64
C ASN A 18 -2.57 1.91 -4.37
N LEU A 19 -2.29 1.71 -5.65
CA LEU A 19 -2.97 0.76 -6.52
C LEU A 19 -2.70 -0.70 -6.15
N GLY A 20 -1.58 -0.97 -5.47
CA GLY A 20 -1.32 -2.30 -4.92
C GLY A 20 -2.31 -2.67 -3.81
N ASP A 21 -2.56 -1.75 -2.87
CA ASP A 21 -3.57 -1.97 -1.84
C ASP A 21 -4.99 -1.99 -2.46
N ALA A 22 -5.24 -1.19 -3.50
CA ALA A 22 -6.50 -1.25 -4.24
C ALA A 22 -6.72 -2.61 -4.93
N ALA A 23 -5.67 -3.22 -5.50
CA ALA A 23 -5.75 -4.54 -6.11
C ALA A 23 -6.07 -5.65 -5.07
N ILE A 24 -5.54 -5.52 -3.85
CA ILE A 24 -5.94 -6.37 -2.71
C ILE A 24 -7.45 -6.23 -2.44
N GLN A 25 -7.96 -4.99 -2.40
CA GLN A 25 -9.38 -4.72 -2.17
C GLN A 25 -10.27 -5.29 -3.28
N GLU A 26 -9.90 -5.08 -4.54
CA GLU A 26 -10.65 -5.61 -5.68
C GLU A 26 -10.69 -7.14 -5.65
N SER A 27 -9.57 -7.78 -5.38
CA SER A 27 -9.48 -9.25 -5.28
C SER A 27 -10.38 -9.83 -4.19
N ILE A 28 -10.37 -9.25 -2.98
CA ILE A 28 -11.22 -9.75 -1.89
C ILE A 28 -12.71 -9.44 -2.14
N ILE A 29 -13.04 -8.29 -2.73
CA ILE A 29 -14.42 -7.95 -3.11
C ILE A 29 -14.94 -8.94 -4.15
N GLN A 30 -14.14 -9.28 -5.17
CA GLN A 30 -14.46 -10.31 -6.16
C GLN A 30 -14.71 -11.67 -5.48
N ALA A 31 -13.79 -12.08 -4.59
CA ALA A 31 -13.90 -13.34 -3.87
C ALA A 31 -15.16 -13.44 -2.99
N ILE A 32 -15.51 -12.36 -2.29
CA ILE A 32 -16.72 -12.28 -1.46
C ILE A 32 -17.96 -12.33 -2.35
N LYS A 33 -18.07 -11.49 -3.39
CA LYS A 33 -19.26 -11.44 -4.26
C LYS A 33 -19.49 -12.78 -4.98
N LYS A 34 -18.43 -13.49 -5.35
CA LYS A 34 -18.52 -14.81 -5.97
C LYS A 34 -19.11 -15.88 -5.04
N ARG A 35 -18.78 -15.83 -3.75
CA ARG A 35 -19.23 -16.81 -2.74
C ARG A 35 -20.55 -16.42 -2.07
N LEU A 36 -20.77 -15.13 -1.90
CA LEU A 36 -21.91 -14.53 -1.22
C LEU A 36 -22.48 -13.40 -2.08
N PRO A 37 -23.21 -13.72 -3.18
CA PRO A 37 -23.68 -12.71 -4.14
C PRO A 37 -24.61 -11.65 -3.54
N GLN A 38 -25.32 -12.01 -2.47
CA GLN A 38 -26.23 -11.11 -1.76
C GLN A 38 -25.54 -10.33 -0.63
N ALA A 39 -24.23 -10.52 -0.40
CA ALA A 39 -23.55 -9.82 0.68
C ALA A 39 -23.41 -8.33 0.40
N THR A 40 -23.65 -7.51 1.43
CA THR A 40 -23.33 -6.09 1.40
C THR A 40 -21.93 -5.89 1.96
N ILE A 41 -21.07 -5.20 1.20
CA ILE A 41 -19.67 -4.98 1.56
C ILE A 41 -19.48 -3.52 1.96
N TYR A 42 -18.76 -3.28 3.06
CA TYR A 42 -18.42 -1.97 3.57
C TYR A 42 -16.91 -1.81 3.69
N GLY A 43 -16.35 -0.69 3.23
CA GLY A 43 -14.94 -0.35 3.39
C GLY A 43 -14.66 0.40 4.69
N PHE A 44 -13.57 0.08 5.36
CA PHE A 44 -13.05 0.81 6.50
C PHE A 44 -11.62 1.22 6.16
N SER A 45 -11.45 2.47 5.76
CA SER A 45 -10.21 2.94 5.12
C SER A 45 -9.71 4.27 5.67
N LEU A 46 -8.52 4.67 5.24
CA LEU A 46 -7.97 5.98 5.59
C LEU A 46 -8.74 7.13 4.91
N ASN A 47 -9.17 6.89 3.67
CA ASN A 47 -9.92 7.83 2.85
C ASN A 47 -11.17 7.15 2.26
N PRO A 48 -12.30 7.23 2.98
CA PRO A 48 -13.56 6.64 2.53
C PRO A 48 -14.07 7.19 1.20
N ILE A 49 -13.72 8.42 0.83
CA ILE A 49 -14.20 9.02 -0.42
C ILE A 49 -13.57 8.29 -1.62
N ASP A 50 -12.24 8.14 -1.62
CA ASP A 50 -11.55 7.36 -2.67
C ASP A 50 -12.03 5.91 -2.68
N THR A 51 -12.17 5.27 -1.50
CA THR A 51 -12.66 3.89 -1.41
C THR A 51 -14.06 3.72 -2.03
N ARG A 52 -15.00 4.65 -1.75
CA ARG A 52 -16.34 4.62 -2.36
C ARG A 52 -16.28 4.78 -3.88
N GLN A 53 -15.50 5.75 -4.35
CA GLN A 53 -15.38 6.04 -5.78
C GLN A 53 -14.73 4.89 -6.55
N ARG A 54 -13.70 4.27 -5.98
CA ARG A 54 -12.89 3.24 -6.63
C ARG A 54 -13.53 1.86 -6.62
N HIS A 55 -14.14 1.48 -5.51
CA HIS A 55 -14.63 0.11 -5.31
C HIS A 55 -16.15 0.01 -5.34
N HIS A 56 -16.87 1.13 -5.43
CA HIS A 56 -18.33 1.19 -5.46
C HIS A 56 -18.99 0.49 -4.27
N ILE A 57 -18.41 0.66 -3.08
CA ILE A 57 -18.92 0.18 -1.79
C ILE A 57 -19.02 1.35 -0.82
N ASP A 58 -19.98 1.32 0.10
CA ASP A 58 -20.01 2.28 1.20
C ASP A 58 -18.74 2.17 2.05
N ALA A 59 -18.18 3.30 2.49
CA ALA A 59 -16.96 3.28 3.28
C ALA A 59 -16.99 4.22 4.49
N PHE A 60 -16.20 3.91 5.51
CA PHE A 60 -16.10 4.63 6.78
C PHE A 60 -14.64 4.84 7.18
N PRO A 61 -14.32 5.94 7.91
CA PRO A 61 -12.94 6.25 8.25
C PRO A 61 -12.44 5.38 9.41
N ILE A 62 -11.19 4.92 9.34
CA ILE A 62 -10.54 4.17 10.44
C ILE A 62 -9.89 5.06 11.49
N TYR A 63 -9.74 6.35 11.20
CA TYR A 63 -9.27 7.38 12.11
C TYR A 63 -10.32 8.48 12.27
N ARG A 64 -10.40 9.05 13.47
CA ARG A 64 -11.22 10.23 13.76
C ARG A 64 -10.93 11.41 12.83
N LYS A 65 -9.64 11.69 12.61
CA LYS A 65 -9.20 12.76 11.72
C LYS A 65 -8.78 12.13 10.40
N HIS A 66 -9.43 12.53 9.31
CA HIS A 66 -8.91 12.22 7.98
C HIS A 66 -7.45 12.67 7.92
N ILE A 67 -6.57 11.75 7.54
CA ILE A 67 -5.22 12.14 7.15
C ILE A 67 -5.45 13.00 5.90
N ARG A 68 -5.22 14.31 5.99
CA ARG A 68 -5.19 15.11 4.76
C ARG A 68 -4.07 14.50 3.93
N SER A 69 -4.39 14.02 2.73
CA SER A 69 -3.36 13.61 1.79
C SER A 69 -2.37 14.77 1.65
N VAL A 70 -1.10 14.45 1.55
CA VAL A 70 -0.03 15.44 1.33
C VAL A 70 -0.29 16.26 0.05
N SER A 71 -1.19 15.80 -0.84
CA SER A 71 -1.62 16.52 -2.04
C SER A 71 -2.64 17.64 -1.82
N SER A 72 -3.41 17.67 -0.73
CA SER A 72 -4.40 18.76 -0.51
C SER A 72 -3.90 19.87 0.42
N ALA A 73 -2.68 19.76 0.94
CA ALA A 73 -2.12 20.72 1.92
C ALA A 73 -1.18 21.77 1.30
N LYS A 74 -0.91 21.72 -0.01
CA LYS A 74 -0.05 22.71 -0.69
C LYS A 74 -0.72 23.54 -1.80
N GLN A 75 -2.00 23.32 -2.12
CA GLN A 75 -2.68 24.11 -3.17
C GLN A 75 -3.99 24.81 -2.76
N THR A 76 -4.34 24.81 -1.47
CA THR A 76 -5.50 25.59 -0.99
C THR A 76 -5.29 26.21 0.40
N LYS A 77 -4.06 26.66 0.70
CA LYS A 77 -3.81 27.61 1.81
C LYS A 77 -2.70 28.59 1.44
N SER A 78 -2.99 29.46 0.47
CA SER A 78 -2.16 30.65 0.25
C SER A 78 -2.92 31.97 0.22
N TRP A 79 -4.24 32.07 0.02
CA TRP A 79 -4.84 33.41 -0.16
C TRP A 79 -6.25 33.68 0.37
N LEU A 80 -6.95 32.74 1.01
CA LEU A 80 -8.27 33.01 1.61
C LEU A 80 -8.33 32.47 3.05
N GLU A 81 -8.87 33.28 3.96
CA GLU A 81 -8.96 33.11 5.43
C GLU A 81 -7.75 33.54 6.28
N LYS A 82 -7.32 34.80 6.10
CA LYS A 82 -7.00 35.65 7.27
C LYS A 82 -8.29 36.35 7.72
N GLU A 83 -9.18 35.61 8.39
CA GLU A 83 -10.17 36.29 9.22
C GLU A 83 -9.43 36.99 10.37
N LYS A 84 -9.47 38.32 10.34
CA LYS A 84 -8.93 39.17 11.40
C LYS A 84 -9.82 38.97 12.63
N ALA A 85 -9.32 38.24 13.63
CA ALA A 85 -9.94 38.27 14.96
C ALA A 85 -10.14 39.74 15.40
N PRO A 86 -11.30 40.10 15.99
CA PRO A 86 -11.65 41.49 16.32
C PRO A 86 -10.56 42.20 17.13
N SER A 87 -10.39 43.51 16.89
CA SER A 87 -9.30 44.35 17.44
C SER A 87 -9.14 44.26 18.96
N LEU A 88 -10.26 44.03 19.65
CA LEU A 88 -10.35 43.78 21.10
C LEU A 88 -9.62 42.50 21.53
N TYR A 89 -9.79 41.38 20.82
CA TYR A 89 -9.13 40.11 21.13
C TYR A 89 -7.61 40.20 20.97
N ARG A 90 -7.14 40.95 19.97
CA ARG A 90 -5.70 41.16 19.74
C ARG A 90 -5.08 42.07 20.81
N ARG A 91 -5.79 43.11 21.26
CA ARG A 91 -5.39 43.97 22.39
C ARG A 91 -5.37 43.19 23.72
N MET A 92 -6.42 42.43 24.01
CA MET A 92 -6.52 41.61 25.23
C MET A 92 -5.44 40.52 25.28
N ARG A 93 -5.18 39.85 24.15
CA ARG A 93 -4.09 38.85 24.03
C ARG A 93 -2.71 39.46 24.22
N ASN A 94 -2.48 40.69 23.77
CA ASN A 94 -1.21 41.37 23.94
C ASN A 94 -1.04 41.89 25.38
N TRP A 95 -2.11 42.32 26.04
CA TRP A 95 -2.11 42.70 27.47
C TRP A 95 -1.95 41.49 28.40
N LEU A 96 -2.58 40.35 28.10
CA LEU A 96 -2.41 39.09 28.84
C LEU A 96 -0.98 38.55 28.76
N LYS A 97 -0.24 38.82 27.67
CA LYS A 97 1.18 38.47 27.54
C LYS A 97 2.11 39.33 28.40
N THR A 98 1.64 40.49 28.87
CA THR A 98 2.40 41.39 29.75
C THR A 98 2.37 40.93 31.21
N ILE A 99 1.49 39.97 31.56
CA ILE A 99 1.40 39.38 32.90
C ILE A 99 2.12 38.03 32.88
N ASN A 100 3.37 38.01 33.38
CA ASN A 100 4.33 36.88 33.26
C ASN A 100 3.81 35.51 33.76
N LEU A 101 2.83 35.49 34.69
CA LEU A 101 2.26 34.26 35.26
C LEU A 101 0.96 33.78 34.57
N VAL A 102 0.14 34.69 34.03
CA VAL A 102 -1.22 34.35 33.55
C VAL A 102 -1.20 33.75 32.15
N TYR A 103 -0.33 34.25 31.26
CA TYR A 103 -0.21 33.72 29.90
C TYR A 103 0.24 32.25 29.81
N PRO A 104 1.29 31.79 30.51
CA PRO A 104 1.66 30.36 30.50
C PRO A 104 0.59 29.48 31.14
N LEU A 105 -0.13 29.96 32.15
CA LEU A 105 -1.21 29.24 32.83
C LEU A 105 -2.45 29.09 31.94
N LEU A 106 -2.87 30.16 31.25
CA LEU A 106 -3.94 30.11 30.23
C LEU A 106 -3.56 29.23 29.02
N LYS A 107 -2.29 29.25 28.60
CA LYS A 107 -1.78 28.37 27.54
C LYS A 107 -1.79 26.91 27.99
N GLY A 108 -1.45 26.63 29.25
CA GLY A 108 -1.57 25.32 29.88
C GLY A 108 -3.01 24.83 29.96
N LEU A 109 -3.91 25.66 30.50
CA LEU A 109 -5.35 25.37 30.57
C LEU A 109 -5.94 25.11 29.19
N ARG A 110 -5.60 25.93 28.19
CA ARG A 110 -6.03 25.70 26.80
C ARG A 110 -5.52 24.38 26.25
N LYS A 111 -4.27 24.00 26.52
CA LYS A 111 -3.74 22.68 26.10
C LYS A 111 -4.49 21.54 26.78
N ILE A 112 -4.81 21.66 28.06
CA ILE A 112 -5.61 20.68 28.81
C ILE A 112 -7.01 20.57 28.22
N LEU A 113 -7.70 21.69 28.01
CA LEU A 113 -9.03 21.73 27.39
C LEU A 113 -9.03 21.12 25.98
N LEU A 114 -8.05 21.47 25.14
CA LEU A 114 -7.89 20.85 23.82
C LEU A 114 -7.58 19.35 23.90
N GLY A 115 -6.82 18.93 24.91
CA GLY A 115 -6.55 17.51 25.20
C GLY A 115 -7.83 16.76 25.58
N LEU A 116 -8.62 17.31 26.51
CA LEU A 116 -9.91 16.76 26.94
C LEU A 116 -10.89 16.70 25.77
N MET A 117 -11.02 17.77 24.98
CA MET A 117 -11.83 17.76 23.75
C MET A 117 -11.37 16.67 22.78
N SER A 118 -10.06 16.49 22.63
CA SER A 118 -9.52 15.43 21.79
C SER A 118 -9.87 14.03 22.31
N ILE A 119 -9.87 13.82 23.62
CA ILE A 119 -10.31 12.54 24.22
C ILE A 119 -11.81 12.34 23.95
N TRP A 120 -12.64 13.36 24.16
CA TRP A 120 -14.08 13.29 23.89
C TRP A 120 -14.41 12.99 22.43
N GLU A 121 -13.74 13.65 21.49
CA GLU A 121 -13.93 13.37 20.07
C GLU A 121 -13.47 11.94 19.71
N GLU A 122 -12.42 11.43 20.35
CA GLU A 122 -11.97 10.05 20.15
C GLU A 122 -13.01 9.06 20.70
N ILE A 123 -13.56 9.29 21.89
CA ILE A 123 -14.64 8.49 22.45
C ILE A 123 -15.85 8.50 21.51
N ARG A 124 -16.27 9.68 21.03
CA ARG A 124 -17.38 9.81 20.07
C ARG A 124 -17.10 9.04 18.79
N PHE A 125 -15.87 9.11 18.28
CA PHE A 125 -15.45 8.33 17.11
C PHE A 125 -15.60 6.82 17.38
N LEU A 126 -15.11 6.32 18.52
CA LEU A 126 -15.20 4.91 18.87
C LEU A 126 -16.65 4.44 19.08
N VAL A 127 -17.50 5.28 19.69
CA VAL A 127 -18.93 5.00 19.84
C VAL A 127 -19.59 4.89 18.46
N ASN A 128 -19.36 5.86 17.56
CA ASN A 128 -19.90 5.80 16.21
C ASN A 128 -19.40 4.56 15.44
N SER A 129 -18.10 4.26 15.53
CA SER A 129 -17.51 3.06 14.91
C SER A 129 -18.12 1.77 15.48
N PHE A 130 -18.41 1.71 16.77
CA PHE A 130 -19.09 0.58 17.40
C PHE A 130 -20.49 0.36 16.80
N TRP A 131 -21.29 1.41 16.67
CA TRP A 131 -22.64 1.30 16.08
C TRP A 131 -22.61 0.83 14.63
N ILE A 132 -21.63 1.29 13.85
CA ILE A 132 -21.42 0.81 12.48
C ILE A 132 -21.01 -0.67 12.48
N LEU A 133 -20.08 -1.07 13.34
CA LEU A 133 -19.60 -2.46 13.42
C LEU A 133 -20.68 -3.43 13.88
N ARG A 134 -21.53 -3.04 14.83
CA ARG A 134 -22.57 -3.89 15.42
C ARG A 134 -23.52 -4.48 14.38
N ASP A 135 -23.70 -3.79 13.25
CA ASP A 135 -24.56 -4.24 12.17
C ASP A 135 -23.85 -5.19 11.19
N LEU A 136 -22.55 -5.46 11.37
CA LEU A 136 -21.77 -6.39 10.54
C LEU A 136 -21.83 -7.82 11.08
N ASN A 137 -21.70 -8.79 10.19
CA ASN A 137 -21.46 -10.19 10.56
C ASN A 137 -19.96 -10.48 10.69
N VAL A 138 -19.15 -9.91 9.79
CA VAL A 138 -17.72 -10.14 9.69
C VAL A 138 -16.99 -8.82 9.46
N LEU A 139 -15.85 -8.63 10.13
CA LEU A 139 -14.85 -7.63 9.83
C LEU A 139 -13.57 -8.32 9.38
N VAL A 140 -13.09 -7.98 8.18
CA VAL A 140 -11.89 -8.55 7.58
C VAL A 140 -10.78 -7.51 7.58
N ILE A 141 -9.66 -7.82 8.23
CA ILE A 141 -8.40 -7.09 8.06
C ILE A 141 -7.74 -7.65 6.80
N SER A 142 -7.83 -6.91 5.70
CA SER A 142 -7.50 -7.43 4.36
C SER A 142 -6.07 -7.07 3.94
N GLY A 143 -5.20 -8.08 3.93
CA GLY A 143 -3.91 -8.06 3.24
C GLY A 143 -2.95 -6.93 3.62
N GLY A 144 -1.98 -6.70 2.75
CA GLY A 144 -1.08 -5.55 2.80
C GLY A 144 -0.10 -5.57 3.98
N GLY A 145 0.60 -4.46 4.21
CA GLY A 145 1.53 -4.30 5.33
C GLY A 145 0.86 -3.88 6.64
N ALA A 146 -0.24 -4.54 7.02
CA ALA A 146 -1.06 -4.11 8.15
C ALA A 146 -0.35 -4.22 9.52
N LEU A 147 0.60 -5.15 9.67
CA LEU A 147 1.35 -5.37 10.90
C LEU A 147 2.71 -4.68 10.84
N ASP A 148 2.69 -3.36 10.99
CA ASP A 148 3.88 -2.53 10.85
C ASP A 148 3.79 -1.24 11.67
N GLU A 149 4.93 -0.78 12.18
CA GLU A 149 5.06 0.52 12.86
C GLU A 149 5.94 1.53 12.10
N TYR A 150 6.48 1.16 10.94
CA TYR A 150 7.42 1.99 10.20
C TYR A 150 6.81 3.34 9.82
N TRP A 151 5.55 3.32 9.37
CA TRP A 151 4.80 4.51 9.01
C TRP A 151 4.11 5.16 10.22
N GLY A 152 4.94 5.74 11.10
CA GLY A 152 4.54 6.64 12.16
C GLY A 152 4.24 6.01 13.52
N GLY A 153 4.77 4.81 13.78
CA GLY A 153 4.94 4.24 15.10
C GLY A 153 3.71 3.53 15.69
N PRO A 154 3.81 3.06 16.95
CA PRO A 154 2.82 2.21 17.60
C PRO A 154 1.43 2.82 17.67
N TRP A 155 1.33 4.15 17.84
CA TRP A 155 0.08 4.86 18.08
C TRP A 155 -0.71 5.20 16.81
N ARG A 156 -0.20 4.83 15.63
CA ARG A 156 -0.90 5.02 14.35
C ARG A 156 -1.52 3.72 13.88
N HIS A 157 -0.84 2.98 13.00
CA HIS A 157 -1.38 1.79 12.37
C HIS A 157 -1.65 0.67 13.39
N PRO A 158 -0.69 0.29 14.26
CA PRO A 158 -0.91 -0.79 15.23
C PRO A 158 -2.04 -0.48 16.22
N PHE A 159 -2.07 0.74 16.77
CA PHE A 159 -3.12 1.15 17.71
C PHE A 159 -4.51 1.23 17.05
N ALA A 160 -4.61 1.71 15.81
CA ALA A 160 -5.88 1.70 15.09
C ALA A 160 -6.40 0.28 14.89
N LEU A 161 -5.53 -0.62 14.42
CA LEU A 161 -5.86 -2.03 14.23
C LEU A 161 -6.36 -2.66 15.53
N PHE A 162 -5.66 -2.41 16.64
CA PHE A 162 -6.07 -2.88 17.97
C PHE A 162 -7.47 -2.39 18.38
N LYS A 163 -7.75 -1.08 18.24
CA LYS A 163 -9.07 -0.53 18.59
C LYS A 163 -10.19 -1.16 17.77
N TRP A 164 -10.00 -1.31 16.45
CA TRP A 164 -11.00 -1.90 15.58
C TRP A 164 -11.22 -3.39 15.88
N ALA A 165 -10.15 -4.15 16.16
CA ALA A 165 -10.25 -5.54 16.59
C ALA A 165 -11.01 -5.68 17.93
N ALA A 166 -10.71 -4.84 18.92
CA ALA A 166 -11.41 -4.82 20.20
C ALA A 166 -12.89 -4.46 20.04
N LEU A 167 -13.21 -3.41 19.28
CA LEU A 167 -14.58 -2.99 19.01
C LEU A 167 -15.37 -4.08 18.28
N ALA A 168 -14.77 -4.77 17.30
CA ALA A 168 -15.42 -5.88 16.62
C ALA A 168 -15.84 -6.97 17.60
N LYS A 169 -14.99 -7.30 18.58
CA LYS A 169 -15.30 -8.31 19.60
C LYS A 169 -16.34 -7.88 20.62
N ILE A 170 -16.30 -6.62 21.06
CA ILE A 170 -17.36 -6.05 21.90
C ILE A 170 -18.70 -6.08 21.15
N ALA A 171 -18.68 -5.81 19.85
CA ALA A 171 -19.85 -5.87 18.97
C ALA A 171 -20.26 -7.29 18.55
N ARG A 172 -19.55 -8.34 19.01
CA ARG A 172 -19.76 -9.75 18.65
C ARG A 172 -19.66 -10.04 17.15
N VAL A 173 -18.85 -9.27 16.44
CA VAL A 173 -18.54 -9.43 15.01
C VAL A 173 -17.38 -10.41 14.84
N LYS A 174 -17.47 -11.31 13.86
CA LYS A 174 -16.35 -12.20 13.52
C LYS A 174 -15.19 -11.40 12.95
N LEU A 175 -13.97 -11.66 13.40
CA LEU A 175 -12.78 -10.94 12.98
C LEU A 175 -11.85 -11.87 12.20
N TYR A 176 -11.62 -11.60 10.93
CA TYR A 176 -10.69 -12.36 10.09
C TYR A 176 -9.48 -11.52 9.71
N VAL A 177 -8.28 -12.06 9.91
CA VAL A 177 -7.02 -11.45 9.49
C VAL A 177 -6.49 -12.25 8.31
N LEU A 178 -6.60 -11.68 7.10
CA LEU A 178 -6.38 -12.41 5.85
C LEU A 178 -5.11 -11.96 5.14
N SER A 179 -4.19 -12.91 4.90
CA SER A 179 -2.91 -12.73 4.19
C SER A 179 -2.21 -11.41 4.54
N VAL A 180 -2.09 -11.07 5.83
CA VAL A 180 -1.42 -9.83 6.23
C VAL A 180 0.09 -10.01 6.23
N GLY A 181 0.81 -8.97 5.81
CA GLY A 181 2.26 -8.87 5.92
C GLY A 181 2.69 -8.23 7.24
N ALA A 182 3.82 -8.69 7.78
CA ALA A 182 4.49 -8.09 8.93
C ALA A 182 5.88 -7.57 8.54
N SER A 183 6.26 -6.41 9.07
CA SER A 183 7.59 -5.81 8.86
C SER A 183 8.21 -5.30 10.15
N SER A 184 8.16 -3.99 10.45
CA SER A 184 8.82 -3.42 11.62
C SER A 184 7.94 -3.61 12.87
N LEU A 185 8.33 -4.58 13.73
CA LEU A 185 7.69 -4.88 15.02
C LEU A 185 8.68 -4.70 16.19
N LYS A 186 9.39 -3.57 16.25
CA LYS A 186 10.45 -3.28 17.22
C LYS A 186 9.89 -2.78 18.56
N SER A 187 8.84 -1.95 18.57
CA SER A 187 8.30 -1.41 19.82
C SER A 187 7.55 -2.47 20.63
N PRO A 188 7.79 -2.61 21.94
CA PRO A 188 7.00 -3.46 22.82
C PRO A 188 5.49 -3.13 22.79
N VAL A 189 5.13 -1.86 22.57
CA VAL A 189 3.74 -1.41 22.45
C VAL A 189 3.11 -1.94 21.16
N THR A 190 3.82 -1.85 20.04
CA THR A 190 3.39 -2.45 18.76
C THR A 190 3.22 -3.96 18.91
N GLN A 191 4.18 -4.64 19.52
CA GLN A 191 4.13 -6.08 19.76
C GLN A 191 2.92 -6.48 20.62
N PHE A 192 2.62 -5.70 21.67
CA PHE A 192 1.42 -5.89 22.48
C PHE A 192 0.14 -5.77 21.64
N PHE A 193 -0.01 -4.68 20.88
CA PHE A 193 -1.19 -4.47 20.04
C PHE A 193 -1.37 -5.57 19.00
N VAL A 194 -0.30 -5.96 18.30
CA VAL A 194 -0.35 -7.04 17.30
C VAL A 194 -0.75 -8.36 17.94
N LYS A 195 -0.17 -8.73 19.09
CA LYS A 195 -0.55 -9.96 19.82
C LYS A 195 -2.01 -9.94 20.22
N CYS A 196 -2.52 -8.83 20.74
CA CYS A 196 -3.93 -8.70 21.09
C CYS A 196 -4.84 -8.85 19.87
N VAL A 197 -4.55 -8.18 18.75
CA VAL A 197 -5.35 -8.28 17.52
C VAL A 197 -5.44 -9.73 17.05
N LEU A 198 -4.32 -10.44 17.02
CA LEU A 198 -4.27 -11.82 16.58
C LEU A 198 -4.97 -12.76 17.56
N ALA A 199 -4.78 -12.58 18.87
CA ALA A 199 -5.49 -13.34 19.89
C ALA A 199 -7.01 -13.15 19.80
N LEU A 200 -7.46 -11.95 19.42
CA LEU A 200 -8.87 -11.68 19.21
C LEU A 200 -9.39 -12.32 17.91
N ALA A 201 -8.62 -12.38 16.82
CA ALA A 201 -9.10 -12.87 15.53
C ALA A 201 -9.72 -14.29 15.61
N ASP A 202 -10.80 -14.54 14.85
CA ASP A 202 -11.39 -15.87 14.68
C ASP A 202 -10.63 -16.70 13.62
N PHE A 203 -9.99 -16.03 12.66
CA PHE A 203 -9.14 -16.65 11.64
C PHE A 203 -7.92 -15.77 11.38
N ARG A 204 -6.74 -16.37 11.20
CA ARG A 204 -5.47 -15.68 11.05
C ARG A 204 -4.65 -16.30 9.93
N SER A 205 -4.17 -15.44 9.05
CA SER A 205 -3.25 -15.84 7.99
C SER A 205 -2.28 -14.72 7.66
N PHE A 206 -1.06 -15.12 7.33
CA PHE A 206 0.02 -14.25 6.90
C PHE A 206 0.31 -14.47 5.43
N ARG A 207 0.74 -13.42 4.72
CA ARG A 207 0.99 -13.51 3.27
C ARG A 207 2.24 -14.33 2.90
N ASP A 208 3.15 -14.48 3.85
CA ASP A 208 4.45 -15.10 3.68
C ASP A 208 4.99 -15.64 5.00
N GLU A 209 5.89 -16.62 4.89
CA GLU A 209 6.50 -17.32 6.04
C GLU A 209 7.33 -16.37 6.92
N ASN A 210 7.99 -15.38 6.33
CA ASN A 210 8.75 -14.39 7.09
C ASN A 210 7.83 -13.55 8.00
N SER A 211 6.67 -13.16 7.51
CA SER A 211 5.66 -12.43 8.28
C SER A 211 5.15 -13.26 9.47
N LYS A 212 4.91 -14.55 9.25
CA LYS A 212 4.54 -15.49 10.32
C LYS A 212 5.64 -15.59 11.37
N ARG A 213 6.89 -15.84 10.96
CA ARG A 213 8.05 -15.93 11.86
C ARG A 213 8.28 -14.66 12.67
N LEU A 214 8.12 -13.47 12.07
CA LEU A 214 8.23 -12.19 12.78
C LEU A 214 7.22 -12.07 13.92
N VAL A 215 6.00 -12.58 13.71
CA VAL A 215 4.94 -12.56 14.71
C VAL A 215 5.16 -13.63 15.79
N GLU A 216 5.67 -14.81 15.43
CA GLU A 216 6.08 -15.84 16.39
C GLU A 216 7.23 -15.34 17.28
N ASN A 217 8.22 -14.65 16.71
CA ASN A 217 9.37 -14.09 17.43
C ASN A 217 8.98 -13.04 18.50
N ILE A 218 7.84 -12.37 18.35
CA ILE A 218 7.33 -11.42 19.38
C ILE A 218 6.46 -12.12 20.45
N GLY A 219 6.37 -13.46 20.38
CA GLY A 219 5.74 -14.33 21.36
C GLY A 219 4.27 -14.67 21.09
N PHE A 220 3.80 -14.56 19.85
CA PHE A 220 2.46 -15.05 19.49
C PHE A 220 2.52 -16.54 19.14
N THR A 221 1.68 -17.36 19.79
CA THR A 221 1.67 -18.83 19.62
C THR A 221 0.33 -19.40 19.13
N GLY A 222 -0.63 -18.54 18.77
CA GLY A 222 -1.93 -18.98 18.29
C GLY A 222 -1.87 -19.61 16.90
N GLU A 223 -2.78 -20.55 16.62
CA GLU A 223 -2.87 -21.22 15.32
C GLU A 223 -3.01 -20.19 14.18
N SER A 224 -2.16 -20.30 13.17
CA SER A 224 -2.16 -19.38 12.03
C SER A 224 -1.68 -20.08 10.75
N HIS A 225 -2.15 -19.58 9.62
CA HIS A 225 -1.84 -20.12 8.31
C HIS A 225 -0.95 -19.17 7.51
N VAL A 226 -0.31 -19.72 6.47
CA VAL A 226 0.37 -18.93 5.45
C VAL A 226 -0.36 -19.15 4.13
N PHE A 227 -0.82 -18.06 3.54
CA PHE A 227 -1.45 -18.03 2.23
C PHE A 227 -0.79 -16.93 1.41
N PRO A 228 -0.85 -16.96 0.07
CA PRO A 228 -0.32 -15.88 -0.74
C PRO A 228 -0.98 -14.53 -0.44
N ASP A 229 -0.36 -13.45 -0.89
CA ASP A 229 -0.98 -12.12 -0.88
C ASP A 229 -2.29 -12.14 -1.71
N LEU A 230 -3.34 -11.48 -1.20
CA LEU A 230 -4.68 -11.52 -1.79
C LEU A 230 -4.71 -11.03 -3.24
N ALA A 231 -3.82 -10.12 -3.64
CA ALA A 231 -3.77 -9.58 -4.99
C ALA A 231 -3.50 -10.66 -6.07
N TYR A 232 -2.96 -11.83 -5.71
CA TYR A 232 -2.79 -12.95 -6.64
C TYR A 232 -4.11 -13.59 -7.13
N ASN A 233 -5.21 -13.37 -6.40
CA ASN A 233 -6.54 -13.81 -6.80
C ASN A 233 -7.26 -12.80 -7.71
N LEU A 234 -6.65 -11.64 -8.02
CA LEU A 234 -7.30 -10.64 -8.87
C LEU A 234 -7.71 -11.24 -10.22
N GLU A 235 -9.02 -11.21 -10.50
CA GLU A 235 -9.58 -11.63 -11.78
C GLU A 235 -9.38 -10.48 -12.79
N ILE A 236 -8.67 -10.77 -13.88
CA ILE A 236 -8.36 -9.81 -14.94
C ILE A 236 -9.50 -9.86 -15.96
N ASP A 237 -10.11 -8.71 -16.29
CA ASP A 237 -11.07 -8.63 -17.38
C ASP A 237 -10.35 -8.88 -18.72
N LYS A 238 -10.88 -9.78 -19.54
CA LYS A 238 -10.37 -10.13 -20.88
C LYS A 238 -10.35 -8.92 -21.84
N SER A 239 -11.05 -7.84 -21.51
CA SER A 239 -10.99 -6.57 -22.24
C SER A 239 -9.66 -5.82 -22.07
N HIS A 240 -8.83 -6.17 -21.07
CA HIS A 240 -7.50 -5.59 -20.86
C HIS A 240 -6.59 -5.97 -22.03
N ARG A 241 -6.58 -5.13 -23.06
CA ARG A 241 -5.69 -5.26 -24.22
C ARG A 241 -4.51 -4.32 -24.03
N PRO A 242 -3.29 -4.76 -24.41
CA PRO A 242 -2.16 -3.86 -24.44
C PRO A 242 -2.47 -2.73 -25.42
N PHE A 243 -2.24 -1.49 -24.99
CA PHE A 243 -2.45 -0.32 -25.85
C PHE A 243 -1.28 -0.16 -26.85
N ILE A 244 -0.19 -0.90 -26.64
CA ILE A 244 0.93 -1.01 -27.57
C ILE A 244 1.01 -2.46 -28.06
N LYS A 245 0.85 -2.69 -29.37
CA LYS A 245 1.03 -4.01 -29.98
C LYS A 245 2.53 -4.31 -30.14
N SER A 246 2.99 -5.48 -29.68
CA SER A 246 4.42 -5.82 -29.55
C SER A 246 5.15 -6.15 -30.87
N ASN A 247 4.74 -5.59 -32.02
CA ASN A 247 5.29 -6.02 -33.31
C ASN A 247 6.55 -5.27 -33.76
N GLU A 248 6.98 -4.19 -33.08
CA GLU A 248 8.07 -3.35 -33.62
C GLU A 248 9.12 -2.88 -32.60
N SER A 249 8.95 -3.12 -31.29
CA SER A 249 9.91 -2.66 -30.27
C SER A 249 9.80 -3.45 -28.97
N ARG A 250 10.94 -3.84 -28.37
CA ARG A 250 11.00 -4.45 -27.02
C ARG A 250 10.70 -3.39 -25.97
N ILE A 251 9.67 -3.59 -25.16
CA ILE A 251 9.22 -2.60 -24.17
C ILE A 251 9.54 -3.09 -22.76
N VAL A 252 10.33 -2.33 -22.01
CA VAL A 252 10.64 -2.61 -20.60
C VAL A 252 9.80 -1.72 -19.70
N GLY A 253 9.00 -2.32 -18.83
CA GLY A 253 8.26 -1.58 -17.81
C GLY A 253 9.16 -1.21 -16.65
N ILE A 254 9.17 0.06 -16.24
CA ILE A 254 9.98 0.59 -15.16
C ILE A 254 9.06 1.10 -14.04
N ASN A 255 9.17 0.50 -12.84
CA ASN A 255 8.51 1.00 -11.63
C ASN A 255 9.55 1.37 -10.56
N PRO A 256 9.92 2.66 -10.46
CA PRO A 256 10.78 3.13 -9.39
C PRO A 256 9.98 3.30 -8.07
N ILE A 257 10.71 3.52 -6.97
CA ILE A 257 10.15 3.79 -5.66
C ILE A 257 10.79 5.03 -5.03
N ALA A 258 10.05 5.77 -4.21
CA ALA A 258 10.54 6.95 -3.47
C ALA A 258 11.47 6.59 -2.29
N TYR A 259 12.38 5.63 -2.47
CA TYR A 259 13.27 5.13 -1.41
C TYR A 259 14.14 6.25 -0.85
N PHE A 260 13.96 6.57 0.43
CA PHE A 260 14.62 7.67 1.14
C PHE A 260 14.36 9.09 0.60
N ASP A 261 13.36 9.26 -0.29
CA ASP A 261 12.98 10.55 -0.84
C ASP A 261 12.61 11.56 0.28
N PRO A 262 13.32 12.71 0.39
CA PRO A 262 13.05 13.73 1.40
C PRO A 262 11.61 14.27 1.40
N ARG A 263 10.88 14.15 0.28
CA ARG A 263 9.51 14.64 0.10
C ARG A 263 8.46 13.71 0.71
N SER A 264 8.69 12.40 0.72
CA SER A 264 7.62 11.42 0.95
C SER A 264 7.98 10.23 1.84
N TRP A 265 9.24 9.81 1.94
CA TRP A 265 9.63 8.62 2.72
C TRP A 265 9.73 8.91 4.23
N PRO A 266 9.56 7.90 5.13
CA PRO A 266 9.65 8.09 6.57
C PRO A 266 11.08 8.40 7.03
N GLU A 267 12.04 7.63 6.52
CA GLU A 267 13.48 7.87 6.69
C GLU A 267 14.01 8.68 5.51
N LYS A 268 14.53 9.88 5.74
CA LYS A 268 14.87 10.81 4.66
C LYS A 268 16.37 10.94 4.53
N ASP A 269 16.89 10.72 3.33
CA ASP A 269 18.30 10.92 3.01
C ASP A 269 18.43 11.28 1.53
N ASP A 270 18.75 12.54 1.26
CA ASP A 270 18.86 13.07 -0.10
C ASP A 270 20.02 12.43 -0.87
N ILE A 271 21.11 12.04 -0.19
CA ILE A 271 22.27 11.41 -0.84
C ILE A 271 21.90 10.01 -1.31
N VAL A 272 21.29 9.22 -0.42
CA VAL A 272 20.83 7.86 -0.76
C VAL A 272 19.79 7.90 -1.88
N TYR A 273 18.84 8.83 -1.79
CA TYR A 273 17.79 9.01 -2.80
C TYR A 273 18.38 9.37 -4.18
N ARG A 274 19.23 10.41 -4.26
CA ARG A 274 19.84 10.83 -5.52
C ARG A 274 20.75 9.77 -6.12
N ASN A 275 21.47 9.01 -5.30
CA ASN A 275 22.28 7.89 -5.78
C ASN A 275 21.39 6.80 -6.44
N TYR A 276 20.25 6.47 -5.82
CA TYR A 276 19.28 5.55 -6.43
C TYR A 276 18.73 6.08 -7.75
N VAL A 277 18.28 7.34 -7.79
CA VAL A 277 17.78 7.99 -9.02
C VAL A 277 18.84 7.97 -10.12
N SER A 278 20.08 8.35 -9.80
CA SER A 278 21.20 8.37 -10.75
C SER A 278 21.48 6.99 -11.33
N LYS A 279 21.58 5.94 -10.48
CA LYS A 279 21.81 4.56 -10.94
C LYS A 279 20.67 4.05 -11.82
N MET A 280 19.42 4.34 -11.45
CA MET A 280 18.26 4.00 -12.27
C MET A 280 18.27 4.72 -13.62
N SER A 281 18.58 6.02 -13.64
CA SER A 281 18.71 6.79 -14.89
C SER A 281 19.81 6.24 -15.78
N SER A 282 20.99 5.90 -15.25
CA SER A 282 22.07 5.29 -16.04
C SER A 282 21.66 3.95 -16.66
N PHE A 283 20.97 3.10 -15.90
CA PHE A 283 20.46 1.82 -16.41
C PHE A 283 19.40 2.01 -17.50
N ILE A 284 18.46 2.96 -17.32
CA ILE A 284 17.43 3.27 -18.31
C ILE A 284 18.06 3.89 -19.56
N TYR A 285 19.08 4.72 -19.40
CA TYR A 285 19.84 5.27 -20.52
C TYR A 285 20.50 4.16 -21.33
N TRP A 286 21.11 3.17 -20.67
CA TRP A 286 21.64 1.98 -21.34
C TRP A 286 20.56 1.22 -22.12
N LEU A 287 19.38 0.96 -21.53
CA LEU A 287 18.26 0.34 -22.24
C LEU A 287 17.90 1.10 -23.52
N VAL A 288 17.86 2.42 -23.45
CA VAL A 288 17.54 3.26 -24.61
C VAL A 288 18.62 3.17 -25.70
N GLN A 289 19.90 3.12 -25.34
CA GLN A 289 21.00 2.92 -26.31
C GLN A 289 20.90 1.57 -27.03
N GLU A 290 20.50 0.53 -26.30
CA GLU A 290 20.24 -0.82 -26.83
C GLU A 290 18.88 -0.95 -27.56
N GLN A 291 18.27 0.18 -27.94
CA GLN A 291 17.03 0.25 -28.71
C GLN A 291 15.78 -0.31 -28.00
N TYR A 292 15.81 -0.44 -26.67
CA TYR A 292 14.60 -0.69 -25.91
C TYR A 292 13.77 0.59 -25.78
N ARG A 293 12.45 0.41 -25.74
CA ARG A 293 11.54 1.43 -25.24
C ARG A 293 11.28 1.17 -23.77
N THR A 294 11.14 2.23 -22.99
CA THR A 294 10.85 2.14 -21.56
C THR A 294 9.50 2.74 -21.25
N LEU A 295 8.69 2.00 -20.49
CA LEU A 295 7.36 2.41 -20.06
C LEU A 295 7.38 2.61 -18.56
N PHE A 296 7.24 3.84 -18.09
CA PHE A 296 7.06 4.12 -16.67
C PHE A 296 5.64 3.80 -16.23
N PHE A 297 5.51 3.08 -15.12
CA PHE A 297 4.23 2.87 -14.44
C PHE A 297 4.38 3.03 -12.93
N ALA A 298 3.32 3.47 -12.27
CA ALA A 298 3.30 3.75 -10.84
C ALA A 298 2.33 2.80 -10.12
N THR A 299 2.70 2.34 -8.91
CA THR A 299 1.75 1.65 -8.02
C THR A 299 1.35 2.52 -6.84
N ASP A 300 2.09 3.60 -6.56
CA ASP A 300 1.62 4.76 -5.82
C ASP A 300 1.55 5.96 -6.75
N ILE A 301 0.33 6.41 -7.07
CA ILE A 301 0.09 7.44 -8.09
C ILE A 301 0.60 8.83 -7.69
N PHE A 302 1.07 9.01 -6.46
CA PHE A 302 1.66 10.27 -6.00
C PHE A 302 3.16 10.14 -5.80
N MET A 303 3.59 9.18 -4.97
CA MET A 303 5.00 9.08 -4.56
C MET A 303 5.90 8.59 -5.70
N ASP A 304 5.48 7.56 -6.45
CA ASP A 304 6.32 7.00 -7.52
C ASP A 304 6.48 8.02 -8.66
N ARG A 305 5.44 8.83 -8.91
CA ARG A 305 5.44 9.88 -9.94
C ARG A 305 6.52 10.93 -9.70
N LEU A 306 6.78 11.28 -8.44
CA LEU A 306 7.85 12.22 -8.09
C LEU A 306 9.23 11.68 -8.53
N VAL A 307 9.46 10.39 -8.35
CA VAL A 307 10.72 9.74 -8.75
C VAL A 307 10.81 9.58 -10.26
N VAL A 308 9.70 9.25 -10.93
CA VAL A 308 9.65 9.20 -12.40
C VAL A 308 10.02 10.57 -12.99
N THR A 309 9.50 11.66 -12.42
CA THR A 309 9.89 13.02 -12.85
C THR A 309 11.38 13.27 -12.69
N ASP A 310 11.96 12.96 -11.53
CA ASP A 310 13.39 13.19 -11.27
C ASP A 310 14.28 12.31 -12.19
N ILE A 311 13.89 11.05 -12.44
CA ILE A 311 14.59 10.16 -13.38
C ILE A 311 14.56 10.72 -14.81
N LYS A 312 13.40 11.23 -15.27
CA LYS A 312 13.26 11.83 -16.60
C LYS A 312 14.13 13.08 -16.76
N GLU A 313 14.18 13.93 -15.73
CA GLU A 313 15.09 15.09 -15.72
C GLU A 313 16.56 14.66 -15.81
N CYS A 314 16.97 13.62 -15.06
CA CYS A 314 18.31 13.06 -15.19
C CYS A 314 18.59 12.50 -16.60
N LEU A 315 17.63 11.80 -17.22
CA LEU A 315 17.77 11.26 -18.58
C LEU A 315 17.90 12.36 -19.63
N GLU A 316 17.12 13.43 -19.52
CA GLU A 316 17.22 14.60 -20.42
C GLU A 316 18.59 15.27 -20.33
N ASN A 317 19.18 15.32 -19.14
CA ASN A 317 20.52 15.86 -18.92
C ASN A 317 21.64 14.93 -19.43
N MET A 318 21.41 13.62 -19.50
CA MET A 318 22.37 12.64 -20.01
C MET A 318 22.37 12.55 -21.55
N ALA A 319 21.21 12.77 -22.17
CA ALA A 319 21.04 12.55 -23.60
C ALA A 319 21.49 13.75 -24.43
N ALA A 320 22.41 13.51 -25.38
CA ALA A 320 22.83 14.53 -26.36
C ALA A 320 21.70 14.90 -27.35
N THR A 321 20.70 14.03 -27.52
CA THR A 321 19.54 14.22 -28.39
C THR A 321 18.25 13.89 -27.65
N LYS A 322 17.12 14.44 -28.10
CA LYS A 322 15.81 14.17 -27.47
C LYS A 322 15.44 12.69 -27.61
N LEU A 323 15.13 12.04 -26.48
CA LEU A 323 14.70 10.63 -26.39
C LEU A 323 13.24 10.39 -26.86
N ASN A 324 12.79 11.12 -27.88
CA ASN A 324 11.40 11.13 -28.32
C ASN A 324 10.94 9.73 -28.77
N GLY A 325 9.86 9.21 -28.17
CA GLY A 325 9.26 7.92 -28.51
C GLY A 325 9.88 6.69 -27.82
N GLN A 326 11.06 6.85 -27.19
CA GLN A 326 11.73 5.79 -26.42
C GLN A 326 11.22 5.74 -24.97
N ILE A 327 10.82 6.87 -24.40
CA ILE A 327 10.23 6.97 -23.07
C ILE A 327 8.71 7.10 -23.19
N ILE A 328 7.98 6.20 -22.53
CA ILE A 328 6.52 6.16 -22.49
C ILE A 328 6.10 6.36 -21.04
N ASP A 329 5.22 7.33 -20.79
CA ASP A 329 4.85 7.73 -19.43
C ASP A 329 3.36 8.07 -19.36
N PRO A 330 2.47 7.06 -19.52
CA PRO A 330 1.03 7.28 -19.51
C PRO A 330 0.52 7.63 -18.11
N SER A 331 -0.58 8.38 -18.04
CA SER A 331 -1.28 8.59 -16.77
C SER A 331 -1.88 7.28 -16.25
N ILE A 332 -2.02 7.19 -14.94
CA ILE A 332 -2.48 5.99 -14.25
C ILE A 332 -3.33 6.38 -13.05
N LEU A 333 -4.56 5.89 -12.97
CA LEU A 333 -5.49 6.24 -11.88
C LEU A 333 -6.12 5.01 -11.24
N THR A 334 -6.26 3.91 -11.97
CA THR A 334 -6.97 2.70 -11.55
C THR A 334 -6.09 1.45 -11.62
N VAL A 335 -6.53 0.37 -10.95
CA VAL A 335 -5.88 -0.95 -11.07
C VAL A 335 -5.98 -1.46 -12.51
N SER A 336 -7.08 -1.18 -13.21
CA SER A 336 -7.23 -1.54 -14.62
C SER A 336 -6.17 -0.86 -15.50
N ASP A 337 -5.96 0.45 -15.33
CA ASP A 337 -4.91 1.19 -16.04
C ASP A 337 -3.52 0.57 -15.79
N LEU A 338 -3.24 0.21 -14.53
CA LEU A 338 -1.99 -0.45 -14.13
C LEU A 338 -1.79 -1.78 -14.86
N LEU A 339 -2.81 -2.63 -14.88
CA LEU A 339 -2.76 -3.93 -15.56
C LEU A 339 -2.60 -3.77 -17.08
N VAL A 340 -3.27 -2.79 -17.69
CA VAL A 340 -3.10 -2.45 -19.11
C VAL A 340 -1.66 -2.01 -19.41
N GLN A 341 -1.07 -1.20 -18.54
CA GLN A 341 0.32 -0.77 -18.67
C GLN A 341 1.30 -1.93 -18.56
N ILE A 342 1.18 -2.76 -17.52
CA ILE A 342 1.99 -3.97 -17.36
C ILE A 342 1.79 -4.94 -18.53
N SER A 343 0.57 -5.07 -19.07
CA SER A 343 0.30 -5.95 -20.22
C SER A 343 1.07 -5.52 -21.48
N SER A 344 1.36 -4.22 -21.60
CA SER A 344 2.00 -3.58 -22.75
C SER A 344 3.53 -3.66 -22.72
N THR A 345 4.11 -4.39 -21.77
CA THR A 345 5.56 -4.56 -21.62
C THR A 345 5.98 -6.01 -21.83
N ASP A 346 7.26 -6.23 -22.16
CA ASP A 346 7.87 -7.55 -22.34
C ASP A 346 8.56 -8.06 -21.08
N LEU A 347 9.26 -7.16 -20.39
CA LEU A 347 10.02 -7.40 -19.17
C LEU A 347 9.74 -6.24 -18.20
N ILE A 348 9.90 -6.49 -16.92
CA ILE A 348 9.66 -5.48 -15.87
C ILE A 348 10.91 -5.30 -15.02
N VAL A 349 11.22 -4.05 -14.70
CA VAL A 349 12.18 -3.67 -13.67
C VAL A 349 11.43 -2.89 -12.61
N ALA A 350 11.30 -3.44 -11.40
CA ALA A 350 10.43 -2.87 -10.37
C ALA A 350 11.04 -2.90 -8.98
N SER A 351 10.80 -1.84 -8.21
CA SER A 351 11.21 -1.76 -6.81
C SER A 351 10.07 -2.01 -5.82
N ARG A 352 8.81 -1.76 -6.21
CA ARG A 352 7.66 -1.95 -5.30
C ARG A 352 7.12 -3.37 -5.32
N LEU A 353 6.78 -3.88 -4.14
CA LEU A 353 6.22 -5.23 -3.98
C LEU A 353 5.02 -5.48 -4.90
N HIS A 354 4.05 -4.56 -4.94
CA HIS A 354 2.86 -4.76 -5.76
C HIS A 354 3.10 -4.56 -7.26
N ALA A 355 4.14 -3.82 -7.67
CA ALA A 355 4.53 -3.75 -9.07
C ALA A 355 5.05 -5.11 -9.55
N ILE A 356 5.91 -5.74 -8.74
CA ILE A 356 6.44 -7.09 -8.99
C ILE A 356 5.30 -8.12 -8.98
N LEU A 357 4.47 -8.12 -7.92
CA LEU A 357 3.37 -9.06 -7.77
C LEU A 357 2.38 -8.97 -8.93
N LEU A 358 1.92 -7.77 -9.29
CA LEU A 358 0.95 -7.59 -10.38
C LEU A 358 1.58 -7.91 -11.74
N SER A 359 2.90 -7.78 -11.87
CA SER A 359 3.63 -8.28 -13.04
C SER A 359 3.57 -9.81 -13.13
N HIS A 360 3.68 -10.53 -12.02
CA HIS A 360 3.46 -11.99 -12.01
C HIS A 360 2.02 -12.38 -12.35
N VAL A 361 1.03 -11.62 -11.86
CA VAL A 361 -0.39 -11.77 -12.22
C VAL A 361 -0.59 -11.64 -13.74
N MET A 362 0.17 -10.74 -14.38
CA MET A 362 0.21 -10.55 -15.84
C MET A 362 1.25 -11.43 -16.56
N HIS A 363 1.84 -12.38 -15.85
CA HIS A 363 2.82 -13.35 -16.35
C HIS A 363 4.07 -12.71 -16.98
N LYS A 364 4.50 -11.56 -16.46
CA LYS A 364 5.71 -10.86 -16.92
C LYS A 364 6.91 -11.23 -16.04
N PRO A 365 8.06 -11.61 -16.63
CA PRO A 365 9.31 -11.75 -15.88
C PRO A 365 9.76 -10.42 -15.29
N VAL A 366 10.32 -10.47 -14.08
CA VAL A 366 10.65 -9.27 -13.30
C VAL A 366 12.11 -9.32 -12.84
N LEU A 367 12.83 -8.24 -13.09
CA LEU A 367 14.02 -7.88 -12.33
C LEU A 367 13.56 -7.00 -11.17
N ALA A 368 13.79 -7.47 -9.94
CA ALA A 368 13.41 -6.75 -8.74
C ALA A 368 14.59 -5.96 -8.16
N ILE A 369 14.34 -4.73 -7.74
CA ILE A 369 15.28 -3.93 -6.94
C ILE A 369 14.71 -3.79 -5.53
N SER A 370 15.11 -4.71 -4.67
CA SER A 370 14.57 -4.95 -3.34
C SER A 370 15.06 -3.92 -2.33
N TYR A 371 14.13 -3.16 -1.77
CA TYR A 371 14.39 -2.21 -0.67
C TYR A 371 14.12 -2.77 0.72
N ASP A 372 13.38 -3.87 0.80
CA ASP A 372 12.96 -4.50 2.05
C ASP A 372 12.86 -6.02 1.87
N LYS A 373 12.99 -6.76 2.98
CA LYS A 373 12.92 -8.22 3.01
C LYS A 373 11.67 -8.79 2.35
N LYS A 374 10.55 -8.07 2.35
CA LYS A 374 9.30 -8.50 1.70
C LYS A 374 9.43 -8.69 0.19
N VAL A 375 10.23 -7.85 -0.48
CA VAL A 375 10.46 -7.98 -1.94
C VAL A 375 11.32 -9.20 -2.21
N LYS A 376 12.41 -9.38 -1.45
CA LYS A 376 13.25 -10.57 -1.52
C LYS A 376 12.44 -11.86 -1.29
N THR A 377 11.61 -11.89 -0.25
CA THR A 377 10.73 -13.03 0.08
C THR A 377 9.74 -13.33 -1.05
N LEU A 378 9.17 -12.29 -1.67
CA LEU A 378 8.30 -12.45 -2.84
C LEU A 378 9.02 -13.12 -4.01
N MET A 379 10.22 -12.62 -4.36
CA MET A 379 11.02 -13.18 -5.46
C MET A 379 11.47 -14.61 -5.17
N GLU A 380 11.89 -14.90 -3.93
CA GLU A 380 12.27 -16.23 -3.49
C GLU A 380 11.11 -17.23 -3.59
N ASN A 381 9.92 -16.86 -3.11
CA ASN A 381 8.73 -17.72 -3.20
C ASN A 381 8.31 -17.98 -4.65
N MET A 382 8.61 -17.06 -5.57
CA MET A 382 8.37 -17.23 -7.01
C MET A 382 9.51 -18.00 -7.71
N GLY A 383 10.59 -18.36 -7.01
CA GLY A 383 11.75 -19.03 -7.60
C GLY A 383 12.64 -18.10 -8.44
N GLN A 384 12.55 -16.78 -8.23
CA GLN A 384 13.21 -15.76 -9.03
C GLN A 384 14.22 -14.93 -8.23
N LEU A 385 14.78 -15.50 -7.15
CA LEU A 385 15.71 -14.78 -6.28
C LEU A 385 16.97 -14.29 -7.01
N GLU A 386 17.43 -15.00 -8.05
CA GLU A 386 18.58 -14.60 -8.87
C GLU A 386 18.36 -13.27 -9.63
N TYR A 387 17.10 -12.90 -9.88
CA TYR A 387 16.72 -11.63 -10.53
C TYR A 387 16.38 -10.53 -9.52
N CYS A 388 16.81 -10.67 -8.26
CA CYS A 388 16.53 -9.73 -7.18
C CYS A 388 17.81 -9.06 -6.68
N GLN A 389 17.98 -7.77 -7.01
CA GLN A 389 19.11 -6.94 -6.57
C GLN A 389 18.75 -6.14 -5.30
N ASP A 390 19.71 -5.88 -4.42
CA ASP A 390 19.50 -5.05 -3.22
C ASP A 390 19.60 -3.55 -3.58
N ILE A 391 18.57 -2.76 -3.29
CA ILE A 391 18.51 -1.31 -3.61
C ILE A 391 19.69 -0.52 -3.05
N LYS A 392 20.27 -0.98 -1.93
CA LYS A 392 21.38 -0.29 -1.25
C LYS A 392 22.73 -0.57 -1.90
N ARG A 393 22.85 -1.68 -2.63
CA ARG A 393 24.15 -2.26 -3.04
C ARG A 393 24.28 -2.53 -4.53
N PHE A 394 23.19 -2.48 -5.29
CA PHE A 394 23.27 -2.77 -6.72
C PHE A 394 24.16 -1.75 -7.44
N GLU A 395 24.94 -2.24 -8.39
CA GLU A 395 25.68 -1.44 -9.35
C GLU A 395 25.05 -1.58 -10.73
N VAL A 396 25.23 -0.57 -11.58
CA VAL A 396 24.56 -0.50 -12.89
C VAL A 396 24.98 -1.66 -13.78
N ASP A 397 26.27 -1.99 -13.85
CA ASP A 397 26.78 -3.09 -14.69
C ASP A 397 26.22 -4.44 -14.25
N SER A 398 26.19 -4.71 -12.94
CA SER A 398 25.56 -5.92 -12.38
C SER A 398 24.07 -5.98 -12.72
N LEU A 399 23.36 -4.84 -12.66
CA LEU A 399 21.94 -4.76 -13.03
C LEU A 399 21.72 -5.10 -14.52
N ILE A 400 22.62 -4.63 -15.39
CA ILE A 400 22.63 -4.93 -16.83
C ILE A 400 22.81 -6.42 -17.08
N ASP A 401 23.78 -7.06 -16.41
CA ASP A 401 24.04 -8.50 -16.58
C ASP A 401 22.85 -9.35 -16.15
N VAL A 402 22.23 -9.02 -15.02
CA VAL A 402 21.02 -9.69 -14.53
C VAL A 402 19.84 -9.44 -15.47
N PHE A 403 19.72 -8.24 -16.04
CA PHE A 403 18.67 -7.94 -17.03
C PHE A 403 18.85 -8.77 -18.31
N LYS A 404 20.07 -8.89 -18.84
CA LYS A 404 20.37 -9.74 -20.01
C LYS A 404 20.04 -11.21 -19.73
N SER A 405 20.35 -11.69 -18.51
CA SER A 405 19.97 -13.04 -18.07
C SER A 405 18.45 -13.22 -17.96
N LEU A 406 17.73 -12.20 -17.45
CA LEU A 406 16.26 -12.22 -17.40
C LEU A 406 15.67 -12.31 -18.82
N GLU A 407 16.19 -11.53 -19.76
CA GLU A 407 15.73 -11.54 -21.15
C GLU A 407 15.95 -12.91 -21.82
N SER A 408 17.15 -13.49 -21.67
CA SER A 408 17.47 -14.79 -22.26
C SER A 408 16.60 -15.92 -21.70
N ASN A 409 16.21 -15.82 -20.43
CA ASN A 409 15.38 -16.81 -19.74
C ASN A 409 13.86 -16.49 -19.76
N LYS A 410 13.43 -15.43 -20.46
CA LYS A 410 12.04 -14.92 -20.48
C LYS A 410 10.98 -16.04 -20.56
N LYS A 411 11.05 -16.90 -21.58
CA LYS A 411 10.06 -17.97 -21.82
C LYS A 411 10.04 -19.06 -20.73
N ILE A 412 11.18 -19.29 -20.06
CA ILE A 412 11.27 -20.25 -18.95
C ILE A 412 10.59 -19.63 -17.73
N LEU A 413 10.91 -18.37 -17.43
CA LEU A 413 10.35 -17.63 -16.30
C LEU A 413 8.85 -17.42 -16.43
N GLU A 414 8.33 -17.10 -17.62
CA GLU A 414 6.89 -16.99 -17.88
C GLU A 414 6.15 -18.29 -17.52
N ARG A 415 6.69 -19.46 -17.92
CA ARG A 415 6.10 -20.77 -17.58
C ARG A 415 6.14 -21.05 -16.08
N GLN A 416 7.25 -20.74 -15.41
CA GLN A 416 7.38 -20.91 -13.96
C GLN A 416 6.40 -20.02 -13.20
N ILE A 417 6.26 -18.75 -13.62
CA ILE A 417 5.28 -17.81 -13.05
C ILE A 417 3.87 -18.37 -13.20
N VAL A 418 3.47 -18.80 -14.40
CA VAL A 418 2.14 -19.37 -14.66
C VAL A 418 1.87 -20.58 -13.76
N GLN A 419 2.83 -21.50 -13.62
CA GLN A 419 2.69 -22.67 -12.76
C GLN A 419 2.51 -22.26 -11.29
N ARG A 420 3.32 -21.32 -10.80
CA ARG A 420 3.22 -20.83 -9.41
C ARG A 420 1.89 -20.11 -9.15
N MET A 421 1.42 -19.33 -10.13
CA MET A 421 0.14 -18.61 -10.07
C MET A 421 -1.06 -19.54 -9.85
N VAL A 422 -1.07 -20.74 -10.46
CA VAL A 422 -2.12 -21.74 -10.21
C VAL A 422 -2.14 -22.13 -8.74
N SER A 423 -0.99 -22.54 -8.19
CA SER A 423 -0.89 -22.93 -6.78
C SER A 423 -1.31 -21.83 -5.81
N TYR A 424 -1.01 -20.57 -6.14
CA TYR A 424 -1.40 -19.44 -5.30
C TYR A 424 -2.90 -19.16 -5.35
N ARG A 425 -3.51 -19.26 -6.53
CA ARG A 425 -4.95 -19.09 -6.68
C ARG A 425 -5.73 -20.17 -5.97
N ASP A 426 -5.27 -21.42 -6.03
CA ASP A 426 -5.89 -22.55 -5.32
C ASP A 426 -5.80 -22.38 -3.80
N ALA A 427 -4.63 -22.01 -3.29
CA ALA A 427 -4.45 -21.71 -1.86
C ALA A 427 -5.36 -20.55 -1.41
N LEU A 428 -5.49 -19.50 -2.22
CA LEU A 428 -6.40 -18.41 -1.91
C LEU A 428 -7.88 -18.83 -1.95
N GLN A 429 -8.29 -19.71 -2.88
CA GLN A 429 -9.64 -20.25 -2.87
C GLN A 429 -9.92 -21.00 -1.56
N ASP A 430 -9.00 -21.87 -1.12
CA ASP A 430 -9.12 -22.59 0.15
C ASP A 430 -9.23 -21.63 1.35
N GLN A 431 -8.41 -20.57 1.41
CA GLN A 431 -8.55 -19.52 2.43
C GLN A 431 -9.94 -18.87 2.42
N PHE A 432 -10.45 -18.51 1.24
CA PHE A 432 -11.75 -17.87 1.11
C PHE A 432 -12.90 -18.83 1.44
N ASP A 433 -12.77 -20.12 1.15
CA ASP A 433 -13.77 -21.12 1.52
C ASP A 433 -13.81 -21.33 3.04
N ARG A 434 -12.64 -21.42 3.69
CA ARG A 434 -12.55 -21.51 5.16
C ARG A 434 -13.16 -20.30 5.88
N THR A 435 -13.16 -19.13 5.24
CA THR A 435 -13.56 -17.86 5.87
C THR A 435 -14.95 -17.38 5.48
N PHE A 436 -15.39 -17.56 4.23
CA PHE A 436 -16.67 -17.02 3.75
C PHE A 436 -17.74 -18.09 3.45
N PHE A 437 -17.34 -19.33 3.16
CA PHE A 437 -18.30 -20.42 2.86
C PHE A 437 -18.95 -20.98 4.13
N LYS A 438 -18.20 -21.08 5.23
CA LYS A 438 -18.70 -21.58 6.54
C LYS A 438 -19.17 -20.48 7.50
N ALA A 439 -19.07 -19.21 7.12
CA ALA A 439 -19.43 -18.08 7.98
C ALA A 439 -20.95 -17.92 8.16
#